data_AF-A0A527J2L9-F1
#
_entry.id   AF-A0A527J2L9-F1
#
_cell.length_a   1.000
_cell.length_b   1.000
_cell.length_c   1.000
_cell.angle_alpha   90.00
_cell.angle_beta   90.00
_cell.angle_gamma   90.00
#
_symmetry.space_group_name_H-M   'P 1'
#
loop_
_entity.id
_entity.type
_entity.pdbx_description
1 polymer ?
#
loop_
_entity_poly.entity_id
_entity_poly.type
_entity_poly.pdbx_seq_one_letter_code
_entity_poly.pdbx_strand_id
1 'polypeptide(L)'
;HRLHAPEATTWGQAGIIAGLLFRLSKMPKGEGHERRFINDALIFLQARQLGASVLTGNIRDFDYLSQIIPTGRIILYRFPATAL
;
A
#
# COMPACT_ATOMS: atom_id res chain seq x y z
N HIS A 1 5.13 -8.03 14.19
CA HIS A 1 6.52 -7.57 14.39
C HIS A 1 7.13 -7.24 13.01
N ARG A 2 7.79 -6.09 12.85
CA ARG A 2 8.55 -5.73 11.62
C ARG A 2 9.96 -6.32 11.67
N LEU A 3 10.32 -7.14 10.69
CA LEU A 3 11.65 -7.77 10.57
C LEU A 3 12.66 -6.91 9.81
N HIS A 4 12.17 -6.05 8.92
CA HIS A 4 12.99 -5.15 8.11
C HIS A 4 12.47 -3.71 8.28
N ALA A 5 13.38 -2.75 8.40
CA ALA A 5 13.04 -1.33 8.41
C ALA A 5 13.18 -0.74 7.00
N PRO A 6 12.26 0.12 6.54
CA PRO A 6 12.42 0.81 5.27
C PRO A 6 13.59 1.81 5.31
N GLU A 7 14.38 1.86 4.25
CA GLU A 7 15.42 2.87 4.07
C GLU A 7 14.83 4.27 3.85
N ALA A 8 15.62 5.32 4.07
CA ALA A 8 15.19 6.70 3.88
C ALA A 8 14.68 6.98 2.45
N THR A 9 15.28 6.33 1.45
CA THR A 9 14.84 6.39 0.04
C THR A 9 13.44 5.80 -0.13
N THR A 10 13.15 4.66 0.53
CA THR A 10 11.83 4.02 0.56
C THR A 10 10.78 4.92 1.21
N TRP A 11 11.14 5.65 2.27
CA TRP A 11 10.26 6.65 2.89
C TRP A 11 9.91 7.79 1.93
N GLY A 12 10.89 8.34 1.21
CA GLY A 12 10.66 9.39 0.22
C GLY A 12 9.71 8.93 -0.90
N GLN A 13 9.97 7.74 -1.46
CA GLN A 13 9.10 7.16 -2.49
C GLN A 13 7.68 6.89 -1.97
N ALA A 14 7.56 6.34 -0.76
CA ALA A 14 6.26 6.07 -0.14
C ALA A 14 5.44 7.36 0.05
N GLY A 15 6.08 8.46 0.44
CA GLY A 15 5.41 9.77 0.54
C GLY A 15 4.84 10.27 -0.79
N ILE A 16 5.61 10.15 -1.87
CA ILE A 16 5.17 10.53 -3.22
C ILE A 16 3.96 9.69 -3.65
N ILE A 17 4.05 8.37 -3.50
CA ILE A 17 3.00 7.42 -3.89
C ILE A 17 1.75 7.63 -3.04
N ALA A 18 1.89 7.81 -1.72
CA ALA A 18 0.76 8.06 -0.83
C ALA A 18 0.05 9.36 -1.20
N GLY A 19 0.78 10.42 -1.55
CA GLY A 19 0.19 11.66 -2.05
C GLY A 19 -0.56 11.48 -3.36
N LEU A 20 -0.06 10.65 -4.28
CA LEU A 20 -0.75 10.30 -5.53
C LEU A 20 -2.02 9.49 -5.26
N LEU A 21 -1.92 8.45 -4.43
CA LEU A 21 -3.01 7.57 -4.04
C LEU A 21 -4.14 8.35 -3.34
N PHE A 22 -3.79 9.29 -2.46
CA PHE A 22 -4.75 10.17 -1.81
C PHE A 22 -5.57 10.98 -2.83
N ARG A 23 -4.91 11.58 -3.82
CA ARG A 23 -5.56 12.36 -4.88
C ARG A 23 -6.45 11.50 -5.77
N LEU A 24 -5.98 10.32 -6.17
CA LEU A 24 -6.74 9.39 -7.02
C LEU A 24 -7.96 8.82 -6.29
N SER A 25 -7.82 8.56 -4.99
CA SER A 25 -8.90 8.01 -4.17
C SER A 25 -9.98 9.03 -3.81
N LYS A 26 -9.77 10.32 -4.09
CA LYS A 26 -10.69 11.43 -3.74
C LYS A 26 -11.10 11.42 -2.26
N MET A 27 -10.18 11.04 -1.37
CA MET A 27 -10.47 10.98 0.06
C MET A 27 -10.56 12.39 0.67
N PRO A 28 -11.42 12.58 1.68
CA PRO A 28 -11.47 13.83 2.44
C PRO A 28 -10.15 14.05 3.21
N LYS A 29 -9.71 15.31 3.29
CA LYS A 29 -8.51 15.71 4.03
C LYS A 29 -8.77 15.69 5.53
N GLY A 30 -7.77 15.30 6.32
CA GLY A 30 -7.81 15.44 7.79
C GLY A 30 -8.55 14.34 8.53
N GLU A 31 -8.97 13.27 7.84
CA GLU A 31 -9.63 12.10 8.47
C GLU A 31 -8.65 10.96 8.81
N GLY A 32 -7.34 11.18 8.64
CA GLY A 32 -6.31 10.20 8.97
C GLY A 32 -6.03 9.16 7.89
N HIS A 33 -6.63 9.30 6.70
CA HIS A 33 -6.35 8.46 5.52
C HIS A 33 -4.90 8.60 5.06
N GLU A 34 -4.27 9.76 5.31
CA GLU A 34 -2.91 10.08 4.88
C GLU A 34 -1.88 9.13 5.51
N ARG A 35 -2.03 8.84 6.81
CA ARG A 35 -1.14 7.91 7.52
C ARG A 35 -1.31 6.47 7.02
N ARG A 36 -2.56 6.07 6.72
CA ARG A 36 -2.85 4.77 6.13
C ARG A 36 -2.16 4.62 4.77
N PHE A 37 -2.30 5.59 3.87
CA PHE A 37 -1.68 5.51 2.55
C PHE A 37 -0.16 5.46 2.59
N ILE A 38 0.49 6.20 3.50
CA ILE A 38 1.94 6.10 3.70
C ILE A 38 2.32 4.69 4.16
N ASN A 39 1.59 4.12 5.12
CA ASN A 39 1.88 2.77 5.62
C ASN A 39 1.72 1.70 4.54
N ASP A 40 0.64 1.78 3.75
CA ASP A 40 0.39 0.84 2.65
C ASP A 40 1.46 0.96 1.56
N ALA A 41 1.86 2.18 1.20
CA ALA A 41 2.95 2.41 0.25
C ALA A 41 4.30 1.88 0.76
N LEU A 42 4.62 2.05 2.05
CA LEU A 42 5.84 1.50 2.65
C LEU A 42 5.85 -0.03 2.60
N ILE A 43 4.75 -0.68 2.97
CA ILE A 43 4.61 -2.15 2.93
C ILE A 43 4.81 -2.64 1.49
N PHE A 44 4.17 -1.99 0.53
CA PHE A 44 4.25 -2.35 -0.88
C PHE A 44 5.66 -2.21 -1.45
N LEU A 45 6.31 -1.06 -1.22
CA LEU A 45 7.67 -0.83 -1.70
C LEU A 45 8.69 -1.75 -1.03
N GLN A 46 8.53 -1.99 0.27
CA GLN A 46 9.42 -2.90 1.00
C GLN A 46 9.28 -4.34 0.50
N ALA A 47 8.04 -4.82 0.28
CA ALA A 47 7.83 -6.14 -0.30
C ALA A 47 8.46 -6.26 -1.69
N ARG A 48 8.30 -5.23 -2.54
CA ARG A 48 8.96 -5.17 -3.85
C ARG A 48 10.49 -5.24 -3.74
N GLN A 49 11.10 -4.48 -2.83
CA GLN A 49 12.55 -4.50 -2.59
C GLN A 49 13.05 -5.88 -2.16
N LEU A 50 12.28 -6.57 -1.31
CA LEU A 50 12.60 -7.91 -0.83
C LEU A 50 12.28 -9.03 -1.84
N GLY A 51 11.69 -8.70 -2.99
CA GLY A 51 11.19 -9.71 -3.91
C GLY A 51 10.07 -10.57 -3.33
N ALA A 52 9.27 -10.01 -2.43
CA ALA A 52 8.11 -10.65 -1.82
C ALA A 52 6.78 -10.16 -2.44
N SER A 53 5.70 -10.90 -2.18
CA SER A 53 4.33 -10.48 -2.49
C SER A 53 3.66 -9.92 -1.24
N VAL A 54 2.86 -8.86 -1.38
CA VAL A 54 1.99 -8.39 -0.29
C VAL A 54 0.70 -9.21 -0.29
N LEU A 55 0.40 -9.89 0.82
CA LEU A 55 -0.89 -10.54 1.05
C LEU A 55 -1.81 -9.59 1.81
N THR A 56 -2.96 -9.19 1.24
CA THR A 56 -3.84 -8.20 1.86
C THR A 56 -5.30 -8.33 1.44
N GLY A 57 -6.20 -7.98 2.36
CA GLY A 57 -7.63 -7.77 2.10
C GLY A 57 -7.97 -6.34 1.68
N ASN A 58 -7.01 -5.40 1.74
CA ASN A 58 -7.19 -4.02 1.29
C ASN A 58 -7.10 -3.92 -0.24
N ILE A 59 -8.09 -4.49 -0.92
CA ILE A 59 -8.13 -4.62 -2.39
C ILE A 59 -8.01 -3.27 -3.08
N ARG A 60 -8.81 -2.28 -2.66
CA ARG A 60 -8.93 -1.00 -3.37
C ARG A 60 -7.60 -0.25 -3.44
N ASP A 61 -6.92 -0.10 -2.31
CA ASP A 61 -5.71 0.72 -2.26
C ASP A 61 -4.54 0.00 -2.95
N PHE A 62 -4.44 -1.32 -2.77
CA PHE A 62 -3.36 -2.12 -3.38
C PHE A 62 -3.56 -2.34 -4.89
N ASP A 63 -4.79 -2.31 -5.38
CA ASP A 63 -5.07 -2.24 -6.81
C ASP A 63 -4.48 -0.96 -7.42
N TYR A 64 -4.76 0.22 -6.85
CA TYR A 64 -4.12 1.46 -7.27
C TYR A 64 -2.58 1.42 -7.18
N LEU A 65 -2.02 0.88 -6.10
CA LEU A 65 -0.57 0.75 -5.95
C LEU A 65 0.05 -0.12 -7.03
N SER A 66 -0.59 -1.24 -7.40
CA SER A 66 -0.12 -2.11 -8.49
C SER A 66 -0.20 -1.45 -9.87
N GLN A 67 -1.16 -0.55 -10.09
CA GLN A 67 -1.25 0.24 -11.32
C GLN A 67 -0.18 1.34 -11.40
N ILE A 68 0.12 2.01 -10.28
CA ILE A 68 1.17 3.04 -10.21
C ILE A 68 2.57 2.41 -10.32
N ILE A 69 2.77 1.25 -9.71
CA ILE A 69 4.05 0.54 -9.67
C ILE A 69 3.84 -0.92 -10.11
N PRO A 70 3.88 -1.19 -11.43
CA PRO A 70 3.53 -2.49 -12.00
C PRO A 70 4.56 -3.60 -11.69
N THR A 71 5.68 -3.26 -11.05
CA THR A 71 6.73 -4.22 -10.66
C THR A 71 6.54 -4.79 -9.25
N GLY A 72 5.56 -4.31 -8.48
CA GLY A 72 5.21 -4.91 -7.19
C GLY A 72 4.30 -6.12 -7.36
N ARG A 73 4.40 -7.08 -6.45
CA ARG A 73 3.58 -8.30 -6.44
C ARG A 73 2.57 -8.26 -5.30
N ILE A 74 1.33 -8.61 -5.60
CA ILE A 74 0.24 -8.66 -4.62
C ILE A 74 -0.53 -9.97 -4.71
N ILE A 75 -1.03 -10.42 -3.56
CA ILE A 75 -2.03 -11.47 -3.45
C ILE A 75 -3.21 -10.84 -2.70
N LEU A 76 -4.32 -10.70 -3.39
CA LEU A 76 -5.53 -10.11 -2.86
C LEU A 76 -6.47 -11.21 -2.37
N TYR A 77 -6.98 -11.07 -1.14
CA TYR A 77 -8.00 -11.98 -0.63
C TYR A 77 -9.26 -11.23 -0.21
N ARG A 78 -10.40 -11.92 -0.26
CA ARG A 78 -11.69 -11.43 0.21
C ARG A 78 -12.37 -12.57 0.96
N PHE A 79 -12.83 -12.31 2.18
CA PHE A 79 -13.71 -13.27 2.85
C PHE A 79 -15.06 -13.27 2.14
N PRO A 80 -15.64 -14.45 1.85
CA PRO A 80 -16.98 -14.53 1.32
C PRO A 80 -17.96 -13.90 2.32
N ALA A 81 -18.96 -13.16 1.81
CA ALA A 81 -19.91 -12.40 2.62
C ALA A 81 -20.74 -13.27 3.59
N THR A 82 -20.75 -14.58 3.38
CA THR A 82 -21.53 -15.57 4.15
C THR A 82 -20.71 -16.27 5.24
N ALA A 83 -19.44 -15.89 5.45
CA ALA A 83 -18.59 -16.46 6.49
C ALA A 83 -18.62 -15.59 7.76
N LEU A 84 -19.80 -15.43 8.38
CA LEU A 84 -19.98 -14.96 9.76
C LEU A 84 -21.20 -15.64 10.37
#